data_AF-A0A9X8YAM1-F1
#
_entry.id   AF-A0A9X8YAM1-F1
#
_cell.length_a   1.000
_cell.length_b   1.000
_cell.length_c   1.000
_cell.angle_alpha   90.00
_cell.angle_beta   90.00
_cell.angle_gamma   90.00
#
_symmetry.space_group_name_H-M   'P 1'
#
loop_
_entity.id
_entity.type
_entity.pdbx_description
1 polymer ?
#
loop_
_entity_poly.entity_id
_entity_poly.type
_entity_poly.pdbx_seq_one_letter_code
_entity_poly.pdbx_strand_id
1 'polypeptide(L)' 'MKLADLVTTKATLDLETLLSEDSTFYGDLFPHVVRYRGVLYLEDGMHRALRSALHHRSVIHARILDLDAS' A
#
# COMPACT_ATOMS: atom_id res chain seq x y z
N MET A 1 0.81 4.05 9.72
CA MET A 1 1.37 2.69 9.93
C MET A 1 2.76 2.60 9.32
N LYS A 2 3.63 1.73 9.82
CA LYS A 2 4.95 1.52 9.18
C LYS A 2 4.78 0.62 7.96
N LEU A 3 5.48 0.95 6.88
CA LEU A 3 5.46 0.15 5.65
C LEU A 3 6.00 -1.26 5.87
N ALA A 4 6.96 -1.43 6.78
CA ALA A 4 7.55 -2.73 7.12
C ALA A 4 6.56 -3.72 7.78
N ASP A 5 5.43 -3.23 8.28
CA ASP A 5 4.41 -4.08 8.93
C ASP A 5 3.41 -4.68 7.91
N LEU A 6 3.56 -4.35 6.62
CA LEU A 6 2.62 -4.75 5.57
C LEU A 6 3.11 -5.97 4.78
N VAL A 7 2.22 -6.94 4.61
CA VAL A 7 2.38 -8.06 3.68
C VAL A 7 1.75 -7.68 2.34
N THR A 8 2.53 -7.74 1.26
CA THR A 8 2.04 -7.48 -0.09
C THR A 8 1.27 -8.68 -0.62
N THR A 9 0.08 -8.45 -1.18
CA THR A 9 -0.76 -9.52 -1.75
C THR A 9 -0.50 -9.76 -3.26
N LYS A 10 0.20 -8.84 -3.93
CA LYS A 10 0.58 -8.96 -5.35
C LYS A 10 2.02 -9.41 -5.50
N ALA A 11 2.27 -10.37 -6.40
CA ALA A 11 3.60 -10.92 -6.66
C ALA A 11 4.44 -10.09 -7.65
N THR A 12 3.78 -9.32 -8.53
CA THR A 12 4.43 -8.56 -9.59
C THR A 12 4.14 -7.07 -9.44
N LEU A 13 5.21 -6.27 -9.51
CA LEU A 13 5.18 -4.82 -9.50
C LEU A 13 5.74 -4.33 -10.84
N ASP A 14 5.01 -3.43 -11.50
CA ASP A 14 5.48 -2.77 -12.71
C ASP A 14 6.22 -1.46 -12.34
N LEU A 15 7.55 -1.49 -12.47
CA LEU A 15 8.40 -0.33 -12.16
C LEU A 15 8.28 0.79 -13.19
N GLU A 16 7.97 0.48 -14.45
CA GLU A 16 7.83 1.50 -15.50
C GLU A 16 6.59 2.35 -15.22
N THR A 17 5.48 1.69 -14.88
CA THR A 17 4.25 2.35 -14.42
C THR A 17 4.46 3.15 -13.12
N LEU A 18 5.30 2.67 -12.20
CA LEU A 18 5.60 3.36 -10.92
C LEU A 18 6.34 4.69 -11.12
N LEU A 19 7.28 4.72 -12.06
CA LEU A 19 8.18 5.85 -12.30
C LEU A 19 7.66 6.80 -13.39
N SER A 20 6.61 6.42 -14.11
CA SER A 20 6.00 7.24 -15.15
C SER A 20 5.42 8.55 -14.60
N GLU A 21 5.79 9.66 -15.22
CA GLU A 21 5.30 11.03 -14.93
C GLU A 21 3.82 11.20 -15.34
N ASP A 22 3.34 10.41 -16.31
CA ASP A 22 1.96 10.41 -16.81
C ASP A 22 1.02 9.49 -16.03
N SER A 23 1.51 8.84 -14.98
CA SER A 23 0.69 8.00 -14.10
C SER A 23 -0.33 8.89 -13.37
N THR A 24 -1.48 9.04 -14.01
CA THR A 24 -2.69 9.64 -13.47
C THR A 24 -3.20 8.73 -12.36
N PHE A 25 -2.55 8.76 -11.20
CA PHE A 25 -3.01 8.13 -9.96
C PHE A 25 -4.20 8.95 -9.38
N TYR A 26 -5.24 9.14 -10.18
CA TYR A 26 -6.56 9.59 -9.74
C TYR A 26 -7.32 8.39 -9.17
N GLY A 27 -6.89 7.94 -8.00
CA GLY A 27 -7.52 6.83 -7.28
C GLY A 27 -7.07 6.85 -5.84
N ASP A 28 -8.03 7.09 -4.94
CA ASP A 28 -7.97 7.15 -3.47
C ASP A 28 -6.61 7.48 -2.84
N LEU A 29 -6.53 8.65 -2.17
CA LEU A 29 -5.31 9.16 -1.53
C LEU A 29 -4.63 8.18 -0.57
N PHE A 30 -5.38 7.18 -0.09
CA PHE A 30 -4.92 6.22 0.91
C PHE A 30 -4.90 4.78 0.35
N PRO A 31 -3.78 4.04 0.46
CA PRO A 31 -3.78 2.58 0.29
C PRO A 31 -4.87 1.90 1.11
N HIS A 32 -5.31 0.73 0.63
CA HIS A 32 -6.26 -0.11 1.34
C HIS A 32 -5.53 -1.31 1.96
N VAL A 33 -5.75 -1.49 3.26
CA VAL A 33 -5.10 -2.52 4.07
C VAL A 33 -6.18 -3.35 4.74
N VAL A 34 -6.01 -4.67 4.72
CA VAL A 34 -6.90 -5.61 5.41
C VAL A 34 -6.16 -6.22 6.59
N ARG A 35 -6.73 -6.13 7.79
CA ARG A 35 -6.26 -6.90 8.94
C ARG A 35 -6.97 -8.24 8.98
N TYR A 36 -6.20 -9.31 9.01
CA TYR A 36 -6.70 -10.67 9.14
C TYR A 36 -5.73 -11.52 9.94
N ARG A 37 -6.22 -12.18 10.98
CA ARG A 37 -5.45 -13.01 11.93
C ARG A 37 -4.22 -12.28 12.50
N GLY A 38 -4.38 -11.00 12.84
CA GLY A 38 -3.31 -10.15 13.37
C GLY A 38 -2.27 -9.69 12.35
N VAL A 39 -2.44 -10.00 11.06
CA VAL A 39 -1.52 -9.60 9.98
C VAL A 39 -2.15 -8.50 9.14
N LEU A 40 -1.35 -7.52 8.71
CA LEU A 40 -1.77 -6.43 7.84
C LEU A 40 -1.39 -6.73 6.39
N TYR A 41 -2.39 -6.91 5.53
CA TYR A 41 -2.22 -7.17 4.11
C TYR A 41 -2.50 -5.90 3.30
N LEU A 42 -1.56 -5.50 2.45
CA LEU A 42 -1.75 -4.41 1.51
C LEU A 42 -2.53 -4.92 0.30
N GLU A 43 -3.84 -4.65 0.28
CA GLU A 43 -4.74 -5.10 -0.79
C GLU A 43 -4.63 -4.23 -2.03
N ASP A 44 -4.59 -2.90 -1.84
CA ASP A 44 -4.43 -1.93 -2.93
C ASP A 44 -3.52 -0.76 -2.55
N GLY A 45 -2.90 -0.15 -3.56
CA GLY A 45 -2.01 1.00 -3.39
C GLY A 45 -0.54 0.63 -3.20
N MET A 46 -0.11 -0.55 -3.69
CA MET A 46 1.29 -1.00 -3.66
C MET A 46 2.26 0.03 -4.24
N HIS A 47 1.94 0.61 -5.40
CA HIS A 47 2.77 1.66 -6.01
C HIS A 47 2.90 2.90 -5.10
N ARG A 48 1.83 3.31 -4.41
CA ARG A 48 1.85 4.46 -3.49
C ARG A 48 2.68 4.17 -2.23
N ALA A 49 2.52 2.96 -1.68
CA ALA A 49 3.27 2.48 -0.53
C ALA A 49 4.77 2.42 -0.85
N LEU A 50 5.14 1.87 -2.01
CA LEU A 50 6.53 1.78 -2.46
C LEU A 50 7.12 3.14 -2.81
N ARG A 51 6.39 4.01 -3.52
CA ARG A 51 6.83 5.39 -3.79
C ARG A 51 7.10 6.15 -2.48
N SER A 52 6.24 6.00 -1.48
CA SER A 52 6.47 6.59 -0.15
C SER A 52 7.75 6.05 0.50
N ALA A 53 7.99 4.74 0.43
CA ALA A 53 9.24 4.14 0.90
C ALA A 53 10.48 4.73 0.21
N LEU A 54 10.42 4.88 -1.12
CA LEU A 54 11.51 5.42 -1.95
C LEU A 54 11.80 6.90 -1.64
N HIS A 55 10.79 7.69 -1.25
CA HIS A 55 10.97 9.07 -0.80
C HIS A 55 11.35 9.20 0.70
N HIS A 56 11.90 8.15 1.29
CA HIS A 56 12.27 8.09 2.71
C HIS A 56 11.10 8.30 3.69
N ARG A 57 9.84 8.14 3.26
CA ARG A 57 8.67 8.14 4.15
C ARG A 57 8.36 6.71 4.55
N SER A 58 8.81 6.32 5.74
CA SER A 58 8.58 4.99 6.31
C SER A 58 7.15 4.78 6.85
N VAL A 59 6.34 5.84 6.87
CA VAL A 59 4.98 5.86 7.40
C VAL A 59 4.00 6.26 6.30
N ILE A 60 2.90 5.51 6.18
CA ILE A 60 1.78 5.83 5.30
C ILE A 60 0.46 5.90 6.09
N HIS A 61 -0.45 6.74 5.61
CA HIS A 61 -1.86 6.72 5.98
C HIS A 61 -2.56 5.72 5.06
N ALA A 62 -3.35 4.81 5.63
CA ALA A 62 -4.11 3.83 4.86
C ALA A 62 -5.48 3.64 5.50
N ARG A 63 -6.45 3.19 4.69
CA ARG A 63 -7.74 2.72 5.20
C ARG A 63 -7.60 1.27 5.60
N ILE A 64 -8.07 0.93 6.80
CA ILE A 64 -7.98 -0.42 7.35
C ILE A 64 -9.38 -1.04 7.40
N LEU A 65 -9.55 -2.17 6.72
CA LEU A 65 -10.64 -3.11 6.99
C LEU A 65 -10.18 -4.09 8.06
N ASP A 66 -10.86 -4.14 9.21
CA ASP A 66 -10.53 -5.07 10.29
C ASP A 66 -11.48 -6.27 10.29
N LEU A 67 -10.99 -7.42 9.83
CA LEU A 67 -11.76 -8.69 9.83
C LEU A 67 -11.60 -9.47 11.14
N ASP A 68 -10.68 -9.09 12.01
CA ASP A 68 -10.53 -9.72 13.33
C ASP A 68 -11.57 -9.18 14.33
N ALA A 69 -12.16 -8.02 14.03
CA ALA A 69 -13.23 -7.41 14.80
C ALA A 69 -14.64 -7.94 14.43
N SER A 70 -14.72 -8.94 13.54
CA SER A 70 -15.97 -9.54 13.05
C SER A 70 -16.45 -10.73 13.88
#